data_AF-A0A3D3HZ06-F1
#
_entry.id   AF-A0A3D3HZ06-F1
#
_cell.length_a   1.000
_cell.length_b   1.000
_cell.length_c   1.000
_cell.angle_alpha   90.00
_cell.angle_beta   90.00
_cell.angle_gamma   90.00
#
_symmetry.space_group_name_H-M   'P 1'
#
loop_
_entity.id
_entity.type
_entity.pdbx_description
1 polymer ?
#
loop_
_entity_poly.entity_id
_entity_poly.type
_entity_poly.pdbx_seq_one_letter_code
_entity_poly.pdbx_strand_id
1 'polypeptide(L)' 'PCRETFEIPFHNRHDSDEEVHFIERNWLSGQVSNASHPYTQIDATAMYFLVKVPAKGSVTMTYQLESSW' A
#
# COMPACT_ATOMS: atom_id res chain seq x y z
N PRO A 1 -17.79 3.47 -12.21
CA PRO A 1 -16.51 3.09 -11.55
C PRO A 1 -16.39 3.88 -10.25
N CYS A 2 -16.19 3.18 -9.13
CA CYS A 2 -15.82 3.82 -7.87
C CYS A 2 -14.30 4.03 -7.87
N ARG A 3 -13.83 5.17 -7.35
CA ARG A 3 -12.41 5.43 -7.13
C ARG A 3 -12.21 5.75 -5.67
N GLU A 4 -11.43 4.93 -5.00
CA GLU A 4 -11.11 5.08 -3.58
C GLU A 4 -9.63 5.39 -3.43
N THR A 5 -9.29 6.27 -2.48
CA THR A 5 -7.90 6.59 -2.13
C THR A 5 -7.65 6.09 -0.72
N PHE A 6 -6.60 5.30 -0.57
CA PHE A 6 -6.17 4.75 0.70
C PHE A 6 -4.89 5.42 1.15
N GLU A 7 -4.80 5.72 2.45
CA GLU A 7 -3.61 6.27 3.10
C GLU A 7 -3.27 5.40 4.31
N ILE A 8 -2.08 4.82 4.31
CA ILE A 8 -1.63 3.85 5.31
C ILE A 8 -0.31 4.35 5.90
N PRO A 9 -0.33 4.94 7.12
CA PRO A 9 0.88 5.43 7.77
C PRO A 9 1.65 4.29 8.44
N PHE A 10 2.96 4.24 8.19
CA PHE A 10 3.92 3.36 8.86
C PHE A 10 4.83 4.18 9.75
N HIS A 11 5.03 3.73 10.99
CA HIS A 11 5.90 4.37 11.97
C HIS A 11 6.92 3.37 12.48
N ASN A 12 8.21 3.67 12.27
CA ASN A 12 9.30 2.85 12.75
C ASN A 12 9.88 3.46 14.03
N ARG A 13 9.83 2.69 15.13
CA ARG A 13 10.40 3.10 16.43
C ARG A 13 11.81 2.55 16.67
N HIS A 14 12.33 1.71 15.78
CA HIS A 14 13.66 1.13 15.86
C HIS A 14 14.73 2.16 15.47
N ASP A 15 15.97 1.88 15.88
CA ASP A 15 17.17 2.66 15.55
C ASP A 15 17.78 2.25 14.19
N SER A 16 17.18 1.26 13.51
CA SER A 16 17.52 0.78 12.17
C SER A 16 16.40 1.07 11.18
N ASP A 17 16.76 1.22 9.91
CA ASP A 17 15.80 1.20 8.81
C ASP A 17 15.13 -0.18 8.75
N GLU A 18 13.84 -0.20 8.43
CA GLU A 18 13.04 -1.42 8.35
C GLU A 18 12.37 -1.55 6.97
N GLU A 19 12.24 -2.79 6.51
CA GLU A 19 11.46 -3.13 5.31
C GLU A 19 10.18 -3.87 5.72
N VAL A 20 9.04 -3.29 5.38
CA VAL A 20 7.73 -3.85 5.68
C VAL A 20 7.15 -4.51 4.43
N HIS A 21 6.92 -5.82 4.54
CA HIS A 21 6.22 -6.63 3.56
C HIS A 21 4.71 -6.51 3.81
N PHE A 22 4.03 -5.62 3.08
CA PHE A 22 2.62 -5.32 3.31
C PHE A 22 1.73 -5.98 2.25
N ILE A 23 0.75 -6.77 2.70
CA ILE A 23 -0.28 -7.36 1.84
C ILE A 23 -1.61 -6.69 2.14
N GLU A 24 -2.13 -5.97 1.16
CA GLU A 24 -3.44 -5.34 1.20
C GLU A 24 -4.48 -6.23 0.53
N ARG A 25 -5.66 -6.34 1.12
CA ARG A 25 -6.77 -7.12 0.56
C ARG A 25 -8.02 -6.25 0.51
N ASN A 26 -8.38 -5.87 -0.70
CA ASN A 26 -9.58 -5.08 -0.94
C ASN A 26 -10.85 -5.94 -0.94
N TRP A 27 -11.96 -5.34 -0.56
CA TRP A 27 -13.28 -5.97 -0.63
C TRP A 27 -13.75 -6.20 -2.07
N LEU A 28 -13.36 -5.29 -2.97
CA LEU A 28 -13.76 -5.32 -4.38
C LEU A 28 -12.54 -5.56 -5.25
N SER A 29 -12.76 -6.26 -6.37
CA SER A 29 -11.75 -6.32 -7.40
C SER A 29 -11.57 -4.95 -8.04
N GLY A 30 -10.33 -4.61 -8.35
CA GLY A 30 -10.04 -3.32 -8.97
C GLY A 30 -8.69 -3.29 -9.64
N GLN A 31 -8.41 -2.14 -10.24
CA GLN A 31 -7.10 -1.81 -10.79
C GLN A 31 -6.55 -0.62 -10.04
N VAL A 32 -5.27 -0.69 -9.67
CA VAL A 32 -4.59 0.44 -9.05
C VAL A 32 -4.26 1.45 -10.14
N SER A 33 -4.87 2.64 -10.08
CA SER A 33 -4.61 3.71 -11.05
C SER A 33 -3.49 4.65 -10.62
N ASN A 34 -3.13 4.65 -9.34
CA ASN A 34 -2.02 5.41 -8.80
C ASN A 34 -1.48 4.77 -7.52
N ALA A 35 -0.17 4.78 -7.32
CA ALA A 35 0.48 4.30 -6.09
C ALA A 35 1.75 5.10 -5.82
N SER A 36 1.97 5.49 -4.57
CA SER A 36 3.22 6.15 -4.14
C SER A 36 4.40 5.18 -3.97
N HIS A 37 4.11 3.87 -3.91
CA HIS A 37 5.10 2.82 -3.69
C HIS A 37 4.99 1.74 -4.76
N PRO A 38 6.11 1.09 -5.15
CA PRO A 38 6.07 -0.07 -6.01
C PRO A 38 5.20 -1.17 -5.41
N TYR A 39 4.39 -1.81 -6.25
CA TYR A 39 3.52 -2.88 -5.82
C TYR A 39 3.50 -4.01 -6.84
N THR A 40 3.04 -5.18 -6.40
CA THR A 40 2.76 -6.33 -7.25
C THR A 40 1.32 -6.78 -7.00
N GLN A 41 0.52 -6.85 -8.05
CA GLN A 41 -0.82 -7.44 -7.97
C GLN A 41 -0.68 -8.96 -7.77
N ILE A 42 -1.23 -9.50 -6.68
CA ILE A 42 -1.19 -10.94 -6.39
C ILE A 42 -2.36 -11.62 -7.12
N ASP A 43 -3.55 -11.07 -6.96
CA ASP A 43 -4.80 -11.54 -7.59
C ASP A 43 -5.77 -10.35 -7.77
N ALA A 44 -7.03 -10.58 -8.11
CA ALA A 44 -7.99 -9.50 -8.39
C ALA A 44 -8.26 -8.56 -7.20
N THR A 45 -8.00 -8.97 -5.96
CA THR A 45 -8.31 -8.19 -4.75
C THR A 45 -7.10 -7.96 -3.85
N ALA A 46 -6.00 -8.69 -4.03
CA ALA A 46 -4.82 -8.61 -3.19
C ALA A 46 -3.61 -7.96 -3.88
N MET A 47 -2.90 -7.11 -3.15
CA MET A 47 -1.70 -6.40 -3.60
C MET A 47 -0.59 -6.55 -2.57
N TYR A 48 0.64 -6.65 -3.06
CA TYR A 48 1.85 -6.66 -2.24
C TYR A 48 2.63 -5.36 -2.43
N PHE A 49 3.05 -4.74 -1.32
CA PHE A 49 3.92 -3.57 -1.28
C PHE A 49 5.16 -3.88 -0.44
N LEU A 50 6.31 -3.36 -0.88
CA LEU A 50 7.53 -3.31 -0.07
C LEU A 50 7.76 -1.88 0.37
N VAL A 51 7.55 -1.61 1.66
CA VAL A 51 7.63 -0.25 2.22
C VAL A 51 8.90 -0.12 3.04
N LYS A 52 9.78 0.81 2.67
CA LYS A 52 10.98 1.13 3.44
C LYS A 52 10.66 2.24 4.44
N VAL A 53 10.88 1.99 5.72
CA VAL A 53 10.61 2.95 6.79
C VAL A 53 11.92 3.29 7.49
N PRO A 54 12.40 4.55 7.40
CA PRO A 54 13.69 4.92 7.99
C PRO A 54 13.68 4.78 9.52
N ALA A 55 14.86 4.57 10.11
CA ALA A 55 15.07 4.54 11.56
C ALA A 55 14.43 5.74 12.24
N LYS A 56 13.69 5.49 13.35
CA LYS A 56 12.91 6.50 14.09
C LYS A 56 11.99 7.36 13.21
N GLY A 57 11.66 6.89 12.01
CA GLY A 57 11.00 7.67 10.98
C GLY A 57 9.59 7.18 10.70
N SER A 58 8.97 7.80 9.70
CA SER A 58 7.62 7.46 9.26
C SER A 58 7.47 7.67 7.77
N VAL A 59 6.62 6.88 7.15
CA VAL A 59 6.27 7.01 5.73
C VAL A 59 4.78 6.70 5.58
N THR A 60 4.09 7.43 4.70
CA THR A 60 2.70 7.15 4.38
C THR A 60 2.65 6.51 3.00
N MET A 61 2.16 5.29 2.93
CA MET A 61 1.84 4.64 1.66
C MET A 61 0.45 5.06 1.23
N THR A 62 0.32 5.41 -0.04
CA THR A 62 -0.94 5.81 -0.65
C THR A 62 -1.16 5.06 -1.95
N TYR A 63 -2.39 4.65 -2.21
CA TYR A 63 -2.78 4.10 -3.51
C TYR A 63 -4.24 4.42 -3.82
N GLN A 64 -4.57 4.44 -5.10
CA GLN A 64 -5.92 4.65 -5.61
C GLN A 64 -6.42 3.38 -6.29
N LEU A 65 -7.56 2.87 -5.85
CA LEU A 65 -8.22 1.70 -6.42
C LEU A 65 -9.41 2.14 -7.26
N GLU A 66 -9.47 1.67 -8.50
CA GLU A 66 -10.64 1.80 -9.36
C GLU A 66 -11.37 0.46 -9.43
N SER A 67 -12.61 0.44 -8.95
CA SER A 67 -13.47 -0.74 -8.93
C SER A 67 -14.74 -0.49 -9.72
N SER A 68 -15.28 -1.55 -10.32
CA SER A 68 -16.62 -1.57 -10.93
C SER A 68 -17.51 -2.45 -10.07
N TRP A 69 -18.63 -1.89 -9.64
CA TRP A 69 -19.74 -2.62 -9.04
C TRP A 69 -20.76 -2.99 -10.11
#